data_AF-A0A970V2R2-F1
#
_entry.id   AF-A0A970V2R2-F1
#
_cell.length_a   1.000
_cell.length_b   1.000
_cell.length_c   1.000
_cell.angle_alpha   90.00
_cell.angle_beta   90.00
_cell.angle_gamma   90.00
#
_symmetry.space_group_name_H-M   'P 1'
#
loop_
_entity.id
_entity.type
_entity.pdbx_description
1 polymer ?
#
loop_
_entity_poly.entity_id
_entity_poly.type
_entity_poly.pdbx_seq_one_letter_code
_entity_poly.pdbx_strand_id
1 'polypeptide(L)'
;EKLKVLQAAMDAGDERAVPVYVSTGRQLGYAIAQYADLYDLSYVLLMGRVTSGEGGPIIVEEAHRVLSEEFPKLADLKVELPDEKARRVGQAIAAASLPALD
;
A
#
# COMPACT_ATOMS: atom_id res chain seq x y z
N GLU A 1 7.82 -2.53 17.43
CA GLU A 1 6.98 -2.84 18.61
C GLU A 1 5.52 -2.47 18.38
N LYS A 2 5.20 -1.19 18.14
CA LYS A 2 3.81 -0.69 17.92
C LYS A 2 3.03 -1.38 16.79
N LEU A 3 3.65 -1.64 15.63
CA LEU A 3 2.98 -2.34 14.52
C LEU A 3 2.45 -3.72 14.92
N LYS A 4 3.22 -4.48 15.72
CA LYS A 4 2.79 -5.80 16.17
C LYS A 4 1.56 -5.71 17.09
N VAL A 5 1.50 -4.66 17.92
CA VAL A 5 0.34 -4.41 18.79
C VAL A 5 -0.89 -4.07 17.97
N LEU A 6 -0.75 -3.21 16.95
CA LEU A 6 -1.84 -2.89 16.03
C LEU A 6 -2.35 -4.12 15.27
N GLN A 7 -1.43 -4.94 14.76
CA GLN A 7 -1.78 -6.19 14.06
C GLN A 7 -2.49 -7.17 14.99
N ALA A 8 -1.99 -7.37 16.22
CA ALA A 8 -2.66 -8.22 17.20
C ALA A 8 -4.05 -7.70 17.58
N ALA A 9 -4.24 -6.37 17.65
CA ALA A 9 -5.56 -5.77 17.89
C ALA A 9 -6.51 -6.00 16.71
N MET A 10 -6.01 -5.87 15.47
CA MET A 10 -6.76 -6.18 14.25
C MET A 10 -7.17 -7.65 14.21
N ASP A 11 -6.24 -8.58 14.47
CA ASP A 11 -6.50 -10.02 14.50
C ASP A 11 -7.50 -10.42 15.60
N ALA A 12 -7.56 -9.64 16.68
CA ALA A 12 -8.54 -9.80 17.76
C ALA A 12 -9.90 -9.15 17.48
N GLY A 13 -10.08 -8.51 16.32
CA GLY A 13 -11.32 -7.83 15.95
C GLY A 13 -11.58 -6.52 16.70
N ASP A 14 -10.53 -5.87 17.25
CA ASP A 14 -10.68 -4.56 17.90
C ASP A 14 -10.95 -3.49 16.84
N GLU A 15 -12.19 -3.00 16.79
CA GLU A 15 -12.65 -2.00 15.82
C GLU A 15 -11.79 -0.72 15.84
N ARG A 16 -11.09 -0.42 16.94
CA ARG A 16 -10.22 0.77 17.04
C ARG A 16 -8.94 0.64 16.20
N ALA A 17 -8.58 -0.57 15.77
CA ALA A 17 -7.45 -0.79 14.87
C ALA A 17 -7.75 -0.34 13.44
N VAL A 18 -8.99 -0.52 12.98
CA VAL A 18 -9.42 -0.25 11.60
C VAL A 18 -9.19 1.22 11.18
N PRO A 19 -9.57 2.24 11.98
CA PRO A 19 -9.33 3.64 11.63
C PRO A 19 -7.87 4.00 11.35
N VAL A 20 -6.91 3.28 11.95
CA VAL A 20 -5.48 3.50 11.70
C VAL A 20 -5.10 3.10 10.28
N TYR A 21 -5.56 1.93 9.83
CA TYR A 21 -5.37 1.47 8.45
C TYR A 21 -6.10 2.35 7.44
N VAL A 22 -7.34 2.76 7.76
CA VAL A 22 -8.14 3.69 6.93
C VAL A 22 -7.41 5.03 6.75
N SER A 23 -6.96 5.64 7.84
CA SER A 23 -6.21 6.90 7.78
C SER A 23 -4.90 6.74 7.01
N THR A 24 -4.24 5.59 7.12
CA THR A 24 -3.00 5.29 6.38
C THR A 24 -3.28 5.18 4.88
N GLY A 25 -4.34 4.48 4.48
CA GLY A 25 -4.78 4.38 3.08
C GLY A 25 -5.16 5.72 2.47
N ARG A 26 -5.89 6.55 3.21
CA ARG A 26 -6.23 7.91 2.76
C ARG A 26 -5.00 8.77 2.51
N GLN A 27 -4.04 8.75 3.45
CA GLN A 27 -2.78 9.48 3.29
C GLN A 27 -1.96 8.95 2.10
N LEU A 28 -1.95 7.63 1.89
CA LEU A 28 -1.31 7.01 0.73
C LEU A 28 -1.94 7.49 -0.59
N GLY A 29 -3.27 7.55 -0.69
CA GLY A 29 -3.97 8.04 -1.89
C GLY A 29 -3.55 9.47 -2.27
N TYR A 30 -3.54 10.38 -1.30
CA TYR A 30 -3.06 11.75 -1.52
C TYR A 30 -1.58 11.82 -1.88
N ALA A 31 -0.75 10.97 -1.25
CA ALA A 31 0.67 10.91 -1.58
C ALA A 31 0.88 10.42 -3.03
N ILE A 32 0.14 9.40 -3.48
CA ILE A 32 0.21 8.92 -4.87
C ILE A 32 -0.19 10.04 -5.84
N ALA A 33 -1.28 10.76 -5.55
CA ALA A 33 -1.71 11.89 -6.38
C ALA A 33 -0.62 12.96 -6.48
N GLN A 34 0.05 13.29 -5.37
CA GLN A 34 1.17 14.23 -5.37
C GLN A 34 2.37 13.70 -6.19
N TYR A 35 2.66 12.41 -6.13
CA TYR A 35 3.76 11.81 -6.90
C TYR A 35 3.45 11.74 -8.40
N ALA A 36 2.18 11.64 -8.79
CA ALA A 36 1.76 11.63 -10.19
C ALA A 36 2.03 12.98 -10.90
N ASP A 37 2.22 14.07 -10.17
CA ASP A 37 2.68 15.34 -10.74
C ASP A 37 4.18 15.31 -11.12
N LEU A 38 4.94 14.36 -10.56
CA LEU A 38 6.39 14.21 -10.78
C LEU A 38 6.74 13.04 -11.71
N TYR A 39 5.91 12.01 -11.73
CA TYR A 39 6.14 10.76 -12.46
C TYR A 39 4.87 10.34 -13.22
N ASP A 40 5.05 9.79 -14.41
CA ASP A 40 3.96 9.11 -15.12
C ASP A 40 3.72 7.73 -14.48
N LEU A 41 2.74 7.66 -13.58
CA LEU A 41 2.44 6.48 -12.78
C LEU A 41 1.27 5.71 -13.38
N SER A 42 1.49 4.44 -13.73
CA SER A 42 0.40 3.51 -14.11
C SER A 42 0.14 2.44 -13.06
N TYR A 43 1.13 2.12 -12.24
CA TYR A 43 1.08 1.00 -11.30
C TYR A 43 1.95 1.29 -10.07
N VAL A 44 1.40 1.03 -8.88
CA VAL A 44 2.05 1.18 -7.58
C VAL A 44 2.01 -0.16 -6.86
N LEU A 45 3.20 -0.72 -6.62
CA LEU A 45 3.35 -1.92 -5.79
C LEU A 45 3.58 -1.52 -4.33
N LEU A 46 2.62 -1.84 -3.46
CA LEU A 46 2.68 -1.48 -2.05
C LEU A 46 3.37 -2.57 -1.21
N MET A 47 4.53 -2.23 -0.63
CA MET A 47 5.39 -3.19 0.07
C MET A 47 5.57 -2.83 1.55
N GLY A 48 5.97 -3.82 2.36
CA GLY A 48 6.34 -3.64 3.76
C GLY A 48 5.40 -4.31 4.75
N ARG A 49 5.86 -4.53 5.98
CA ARG A 49 5.13 -5.35 6.99
C ARG A 49 3.75 -4.80 7.39
N VAL A 50 3.51 -3.50 7.19
CA VAL A 50 2.21 -2.86 7.52
C VAL A 50 1.09 -3.36 6.61
N THR A 51 1.43 -3.89 5.43
CA THR A 51 0.47 -4.37 4.44
C THR A 51 0.10 -5.84 4.61
N SER A 52 0.63 -6.51 5.65
CA SER A 52 0.32 -7.89 5.98
C SER A 52 -1.01 -8.00 6.74
N GLY A 53 -1.72 -9.11 6.52
CA GLY A 53 -3.02 -9.36 7.15
C GLY A 53 -4.13 -8.48 6.57
N GLU A 54 -5.21 -8.33 7.33
CA GLU A 54 -6.43 -7.62 6.88
C GLU A 54 -6.22 -6.10 6.70
N GLY A 55 -5.21 -5.52 7.34
CA GLY A 55 -4.91 -4.09 7.22
C GLY A 55 -4.41 -3.67 5.84
N GLY A 56 -3.74 -4.57 5.10
CA GLY A 56 -3.23 -4.29 3.76
C GLY A 56 -4.34 -3.95 2.75
N PRO A 57 -5.35 -4.82 2.59
CA PRO A 57 -6.50 -4.56 1.73
C PRO A 57 -7.21 -3.24 2.06
N ILE A 58 -7.40 -2.93 3.36
CA ILE A 58 -8.03 -1.68 3.80
C ILE A 58 -7.23 -0.45 3.33
N ILE A 59 -5.90 -0.50 3.44
CA ILE A 59 -5.03 0.59 2.96
C ILE A 59 -5.21 0.80 1.46
N VAL A 60 -5.23 -0.28 0.68
CA VAL A 60 -5.38 -0.21 -0.79
C VAL A 60 -6.75 0.30 -1.19
N GLU A 61 -7.81 -0.21 -0.57
CA GLU A 61 -9.18 0.22 -0.84
C GLU A 61 -9.37 1.72 -0.57
N GLU A 62 -8.91 2.22 0.59
CA GLU A 62 -9.03 3.65 0.91
C GLU A 62 -8.15 4.52 0.01
N ALA A 63 -6.96 4.06 -0.38
CA ALA A 63 -6.12 4.79 -1.33
C ALA A 63 -6.81 4.88 -2.70
N HIS A 64 -7.35 3.77 -3.21
CA HIS A 64 -8.08 3.74 -4.48
C HIS A 64 -9.33 4.61 -4.44
N ARG A 65 -10.04 4.63 -3.31
CA ARG A 65 -11.20 5.48 -3.10
C ARG A 65 -10.85 6.96 -3.21
N VAL A 66 -9.79 7.42 -2.54
CA VAL A 66 -9.30 8.81 -2.67
C VAL A 66 -8.96 9.15 -4.12
N LEU A 67 -8.21 8.27 -4.80
CA LEU A 67 -7.84 8.48 -6.20
C LEU A 67 -9.07 8.57 -7.11
N SER A 68 -10.05 7.70 -6.91
CA SER A 68 -11.28 7.67 -7.73
C SER A 68 -12.20 8.85 -7.49
N GLU A 69 -12.42 9.23 -6.22
CA GLU A 69 -13.36 10.28 -5.83
C GLU A 69 -12.81 11.69 -6.08
N GLU A 70 -11.51 11.90 -5.85
CA GLU A 70 -10.93 13.24 -5.81
C GLU A 70 -9.95 13.51 -6.97
N PHE A 71 -9.39 12.46 -7.58
CA PHE A 71 -8.42 12.57 -8.67
C PHE A 71 -8.83 11.71 -9.89
N PRO A 72 -9.94 12.00 -10.59
CA PRO A 72 -10.48 11.12 -11.64
C PRO A 72 -9.51 10.71 -12.75
N LYS A 73 -8.48 11.54 -13.03
CA LYS A 73 -7.42 11.21 -14.01
C LYS A 73 -6.53 10.03 -13.58
N LEU A 74 -6.51 9.73 -12.28
CA LEU A 74 -5.73 8.66 -11.65
C LEU A 74 -6.61 7.49 -11.21
N ALA A 75 -7.91 7.50 -11.55
CA ALA A 75 -8.84 6.45 -11.12
C ALA A 75 -8.45 5.05 -11.66
N ASP A 76 -7.79 4.98 -12.82
CA ASP A 76 -7.31 3.73 -13.42
C ASP A 76 -5.93 3.28 -12.88
N LEU A 77 -5.29 4.10 -12.03
CA LEU A 77 -3.99 3.76 -11.45
C LEU A 77 -4.14 2.58 -10.49
N LYS A 78 -3.37 1.52 -10.74
CA LYS A 78 -3.44 0.30 -9.92
C LYS A 78 -2.54 0.41 -8.70
N VAL A 79 -3.12 0.26 -7.52
CA VAL A 79 -2.39 0.06 -6.26
C VAL A 79 -2.56 -1.38 -5.84
N GLU A 80 -1.47 -2.15 -5.80
CA GLU A 80 -1.55 -3.60 -5.57
C GLU A 80 -0.64 -4.06 -4.44
N LEU A 81 -1.09 -5.08 -3.72
CA LEU A 81 -0.29 -5.81 -2.76
C LEU A 81 0.42 -6.97 -3.48
N PRO A 82 1.72 -7.19 -3.22
CA PRO A 82 2.38 -8.40 -3.68
C PRO A 82 1.71 -9.63 -3.07
N ASP A 83 1.77 -10.74 -3.80
CA ASP A 83 1.36 -12.04 -3.28
C ASP A 83 2.14 -12.39 -1.98
N GLU A 84 1.58 -13.27 -1.14
CA GLU A 84 2.13 -13.57 0.19
C GLU A 84 3.59 -14.07 0.13
N LYS A 85 3.99 -14.71 -0.98
CA LYS A 85 5.34 -15.22 -1.21
C LYS A 85 6.30 -14.08 -1.56
N ALA A 86 5.88 -13.17 -2.43
CA ALA A 86 6.60 -11.97 -2.86
C ALA A 86 6.69 -10.93 -1.74
N ARG A 87 5.74 -10.87 -0.80
CA ARG A 87 5.82 -9.95 0.37
C ARG A 87 7.03 -10.21 1.27
N ARG A 88 7.57 -11.43 1.32
CA ARG A 88 8.77 -11.77 2.12
C ARG A 88 10.10 -11.53 1.38
N VAL A 89 10.11 -11.63 0.06
CA VAL A 89 11.35 -11.58 -0.74
C VAL A 89 11.41 -10.40 -1.71
N GLY A 90 10.37 -9.55 -1.77
CA GLY A 90 10.17 -8.60 -2.86
C GLY A 90 11.31 -7.58 -3.03
N GLN A 91 11.93 -7.12 -1.94
CA GLN A 91 13.11 -6.25 -2.03
C GLN A 91 14.33 -6.99 -2.60
N ALA A 92 14.50 -8.26 -2.25
CA ALA A 92 15.57 -9.10 -2.78
C ALA A 92 15.35 -9.43 -4.26
N ILE A 93 14.10 -9.62 -4.68
CA ILE A 93 13.75 -9.82 -6.10
C ILE A 93 14.07 -8.56 -6.90
N ALA A 94 13.64 -7.38 -6.44
CA ALA A 94 13.95 -6.11 -7.11
C ALA A 94 15.46 -5.91 -7.24
N ALA A 95 16.22 -6.13 -6.16
CA ALA A 95 17.68 -6.02 -6.16
C ALA A 95 18.35 -7.03 -7.11
N ALA A 96 17.87 -8.28 -7.15
CA ALA A 96 18.39 -9.33 -8.03
C ALA A 96 17.99 -9.13 -9.50
N SER A 97 16.92 -8.38 -9.77
CA SER A 97 16.44 -8.09 -11.12
C SER A 97 17.10 -6.86 -11.76
N LEU A 98 17.95 -6.13 -11.02
CA LEU A 98 18.65 -4.98 -11.57
C LEU A 98 19.59 -5.46 -12.70
N PRO A 99 19.57 -4.79 -13.86
CA PRO A 99 20.51 -5.10 -14.94
C PRO A 99 21.94 -4.89 -14.45
N ALA A 100 22.86 -5.70 -14.97
CA ALA A 100 24.28 -5.42 -14.80
C ALA A 100 24.57 -4.02 -15.36
N LEU A 101 25.32 -3.23 -14.60
CA LEU A 101 25.84 -1.97 -15.12
C LEU A 101 26.93 -2.33 -16.13
N ASP A 102 26.76 -1.89 -17.38
CA ASP A 102 27.82 -1.87 -18.38
C ASP A 102 28.92 -0.86 -18.00
#